data_AF-L2GQ93-F1
#
_entry.id   AF-L2GQ93-F1
#
_cell.length_a   1.000
_cell.length_b   1.000
_cell.length_c   1.000
_cell.angle_alpha   90.00
_cell.angle_beta   90.00
_cell.angle_gamma   90.00
#
_symmetry.space_group_name_H-M   'P 1'
#
loop_
_entity.id
_entity.type
_entity.pdbx_description
1 polymer ?
#
loop_
_entity_poly.entity_id
_entity_poly.type
_entity_poly.pdbx_seq_one_letter_code
_entity_poly.pdbx_strand_id
1 'polypeptide(L)'
;KVPLIDPSLFLHRFFAKLKLKNEKILFFAMRLISRMKRDWIVVGRRPNNLCGAALVTASRVYGEERSVLEVVKAVRVSPHTINIRLKEMCDTQSANLTVSDFFNVWLEKEEDPPITKHKLKMVDDKTIESGMLTPTSDISEKDTLAIDENFLTKFDDSGTEESIDSDELECFILTKEEAMQKEKVWNSMYDNFLKERAVRASTRRREPKKRKPRETYDTVEEALRGVIKEKKMTNKINYEALKGLFD
;
A
#
# COMPACT_ATOMS: atom_id res chain seq x y z
N LYS A 1 4.94 4.85 -29.06
CA LYS A 1 5.79 4.57 -27.88
C LYS A 1 6.15 5.91 -27.22
N VAL A 2 5.77 6.13 -25.95
CA VAL A 2 6.12 7.37 -25.23
C VAL A 2 7.62 7.33 -24.87
N PRO A 3 8.39 8.42 -25.05
CA PRO A 3 9.81 8.42 -24.70
C PRO A 3 10.03 8.27 -23.19
N LEU A 4 11.06 7.51 -22.82
CA LEU A 4 11.53 7.42 -21.44
C LEU A 4 12.17 8.76 -21.07
N ILE A 5 11.47 9.55 -20.26
CA ILE A 5 11.96 10.86 -19.82
C ILE A 5 12.78 10.68 -18.55
N ASP A 6 14.03 11.17 -18.57
CA ASP A 6 14.89 11.17 -17.40
C ASP A 6 14.35 12.15 -16.32
N PRO A 7 14.13 11.71 -15.06
CA PRO A 7 13.77 12.60 -13.96
C PRO A 7 14.72 13.78 -13.75
N SER A 8 16.01 13.66 -14.10
CA SER A 8 17.01 14.73 -13.93
C SER A 8 16.66 16.01 -14.69
N LEU A 9 15.98 15.89 -15.84
CA LEU A 9 15.58 17.02 -16.68
C LEU A 9 14.60 17.97 -15.97
N PHE A 10 13.80 17.46 -15.03
CA PHE A 10 12.82 18.28 -14.32
C PHE A 10 13.42 19.07 -13.15
N LEU A 11 14.59 18.67 -12.65
CA LEU A 11 15.19 19.26 -11.46
C LEU A 11 15.53 20.74 -11.65
N HIS A 12 16.13 21.13 -12.78
CA HIS A 12 16.47 22.53 -13.06
C HIS A 12 15.24 23.45 -13.01
N ARG A 13 14.12 23.00 -13.61
CA ARG A 13 12.86 23.76 -13.60
C ARG A 13 12.29 23.91 -12.18
N PHE A 14 12.32 22.83 -11.40
CA PHE A 14 11.78 22.85 -10.03
C PHE A 14 12.68 23.64 -9.08
N PHE A 15 14.00 23.59 -9.26
CA PHE A 15 14.97 24.39 -8.52
C PHE A 15 14.71 25.89 -8.70
N ALA A 16 14.56 26.33 -9.96
CA ALA A 16 14.21 27.72 -10.27
C ALA A 16 12.85 28.12 -9.67
N LYS A 17 11.84 27.24 -9.75
CA LYS A 17 10.49 27.50 -9.22
C LYS A 17 10.46 27.60 -7.69
N LEU A 18 11.32 26.85 -6.99
CA LEU A 18 11.47 26.89 -5.53
C LEU A 18 12.37 28.05 -5.06
N LYS A 19 12.96 28.82 -5.98
CA LYS A 19 13.86 29.95 -5.69
C LYS A 19 15.01 29.54 -4.76
N LEU A 20 15.54 28.34 -4.96
CA LEU A 20 16.71 27.86 -4.23
C LEU A 20 17.95 28.59 -4.72
N LYS A 21 18.84 28.98 -3.81
CA LYS A 21 20.05 29.75 -4.14
C LYS A 21 21.27 28.86 -4.32
N ASN A 22 21.36 27.78 -3.53
CA ASN A 22 22.56 26.96 -3.49
C ASN A 22 22.57 25.90 -4.61
N GLU A 23 23.44 26.07 -5.60
CA GLU A 23 23.60 25.13 -6.73
C GLU A 23 24.01 23.72 -6.29
N LYS A 24 24.67 23.58 -5.13
CA LYS A 24 25.06 22.27 -4.59
C LYS A 24 23.85 21.38 -4.30
N ILE A 25 22.69 21.96 -4.00
CA ILE A 25 21.42 21.24 -3.79
C ILE A 25 21.01 20.54 -5.08
N LEU A 26 21.18 21.19 -6.23
CA LEU A 26 20.82 20.64 -7.52
C LEU A 26 21.71 19.43 -7.87
N PHE A 27 23.03 19.56 -7.70
CA PHE A 27 23.98 18.46 -7.92
C PHE A 27 23.71 17.27 -6.99
N PHE A 28 23.43 17.52 -5.72
CA PHE A 28 23.06 16.46 -4.78
C PHE A 28 21.75 15.78 -5.18
N ALA A 29 20.72 16.54 -5.54
CA ALA A 29 19.45 15.99 -6.00
C ALA A 29 19.62 15.12 -7.26
N MET A 30 20.44 15.54 -8.23
CA MET A 30 20.77 14.74 -9.42
C MET A 30 21.48 13.44 -9.06
N ARG A 31 22.44 13.49 -8.15
CA ARG A 31 23.14 12.30 -7.65
C ARG A 31 22.17 11.34 -6.95
N LEU A 32 21.26 11.90 -6.14
CA LEU A 32 20.27 11.14 -5.40
C LEU A 32 19.28 10.44 -6.33
N ILE A 33 18.79 11.10 -7.38
CA ILE A 33 17.97 10.47 -8.43
C ILE A 33 18.74 9.35 -9.13
N SER A 34 20.03 9.56 -9.42
CA SER A 34 20.87 8.53 -10.05
C SER A 34 21.04 7.31 -9.15
N ARG A 35 21.08 7.50 -7.83
CA ARG A 35 21.06 6.40 -6.86
C ARG A 35 19.70 5.71 -6.82
N MET A 36 18.59 6.47 -6.77
CA MET A 36 17.23 5.92 -6.81
C MET A 36 16.96 5.07 -8.07
N LYS A 37 17.63 5.37 -9.20
CA LYS A 37 17.55 4.55 -10.41
C LYS A 37 18.19 3.18 -10.22
N ARG A 38 19.37 3.12 -9.58
CA ARG A 38 20.07 1.87 -9.25
C ARG A 38 19.34 1.08 -8.16
N ASP A 39 18.72 1.76 -7.22
CA ASP A 39 17.93 1.12 -6.15
C ASP A 39 16.51 0.71 -6.59
N TRP A 40 16.21 0.70 -7.91
CA TRP A 40 14.90 0.30 -8.47
C TRP A 40 13.68 1.07 -7.92
N ILE A 41 13.90 2.27 -7.39
CA ILE A 41 12.85 3.17 -6.89
C ILE A 41 12.19 3.95 -8.05
N VAL A 42 12.86 4.09 -9.20
CA VAL A 42 12.35 4.91 -10.33
C VAL A 42 11.41 4.14 -11.26
N VAL A 43 11.66 2.84 -11.47
CA VAL A 43 11.01 2.04 -12.52
C VAL A 43 9.49 1.96 -12.31
N GLY A 44 8.72 2.23 -13.36
CA GLY A 44 7.25 2.21 -13.32
C GLY A 44 6.60 3.34 -12.52
N ARG A 45 7.38 4.30 -12.00
CA ARG A 45 6.89 5.42 -11.19
C ARG A 45 6.98 6.74 -11.93
N ARG A 46 6.14 7.71 -11.55
CA ARG A 46 6.16 9.06 -12.15
C ARG A 46 7.44 9.81 -11.73
N PRO A 47 8.23 10.34 -12.68
CA PRO A 47 9.53 10.98 -12.39
C PRO A 47 9.40 12.20 -11.47
N ASN A 48 8.33 12.99 -11.62
CA ASN A 48 8.07 14.17 -10.76
C ASN A 48 8.10 13.82 -9.27
N ASN A 49 7.54 12.67 -8.88
CA ASN A 49 7.46 12.26 -7.47
C ASN A 49 8.86 12.07 -6.86
N LEU A 50 9.80 11.58 -7.66
CA LEU A 50 11.18 11.35 -7.23
C LEU A 50 11.96 12.66 -7.17
N CYS A 51 11.78 13.56 -8.14
CA CYS A 51 12.36 14.90 -8.10
C CYS A 51 11.93 15.65 -6.83
N GLY A 52 10.65 15.54 -6.45
CA GLY A 52 10.13 16.15 -5.22
C GLY A 52 10.79 15.60 -3.95
N ALA A 53 10.91 14.28 -3.84
CA ALA A 53 11.58 13.64 -2.70
C ALA A 53 13.09 13.97 -2.64
N ALA A 54 13.77 13.96 -3.79
CA ALA A 54 15.18 14.31 -3.91
C ALA A 54 15.43 15.78 -3.51
N LEU A 55 14.59 16.72 -3.95
CA LEU A 55 14.71 18.14 -3.59
C LEU A 55 14.49 18.38 -2.10
N VAL A 56 13.47 17.75 -1.50
CA VAL A 56 13.23 17.87 -0.04
C VAL A 56 14.45 17.39 0.75
N THR A 57 15.05 16.28 0.34
CA THR A 57 16.24 15.72 1.00
C THR A 57 17.46 16.63 0.81
N ALA A 58 17.69 17.08 -0.42
CA ALA A 58 18.81 17.96 -0.76
C ALA A 58 18.74 19.31 -0.03
N SER A 59 17.56 19.93 0.00
CA SER A 59 17.31 21.18 0.71
C SER A 59 17.65 21.09 2.19
N ARG A 60 17.30 19.97 2.85
CA ARG A 60 17.63 19.74 4.26
C ARG A 60 19.12 19.56 4.52
N VAL A 61 19.81 18.82 3.66
CA VAL A 61 21.26 18.57 3.80
C VAL A 61 22.08 19.87 3.73
N TYR A 62 21.69 20.82 2.87
CA TYR A 62 22.40 22.09 2.70
C TYR A 62 21.83 23.26 3.52
N GLY A 63 20.86 23.00 4.40
CA GLY A 63 20.29 24.02 5.29
C GLY A 63 19.40 25.08 4.60
N GLU A 64 19.00 24.87 3.35
CA GLU A 64 18.01 25.71 2.65
C GLU A 64 16.67 24.97 2.59
N GLU A 65 16.08 24.74 3.76
CA GLU A 65 14.90 23.91 3.92
C GLU A 65 13.66 24.52 3.25
N ARG A 66 12.85 23.66 2.65
CA ARG A 66 11.54 24.02 2.07
C ARG A 66 10.48 23.12 2.66
N SER A 67 9.29 23.68 2.89
CA SER A 67 8.17 22.88 3.37
C SER A 67 7.78 21.83 2.32
N VAL A 68 7.43 20.62 2.76
CA VAL A 68 6.92 19.57 1.86
C VAL A 68 5.74 20.09 1.03
N LEU A 69 4.88 20.93 1.63
CA LEU A 69 3.74 21.55 0.94
C LEU A 69 4.17 22.53 -0.17
N GLU A 70 5.27 23.26 0.03
CA GLU A 70 5.82 24.18 -0.96
C GLU A 70 6.39 23.41 -2.16
N VAL A 71 7.15 22.34 -1.89
CA VAL A 71 7.69 21.45 -2.93
C VAL A 71 6.57 20.76 -3.70
N VAL A 72 5.53 20.30 -3.00
CA VAL A 72 4.31 19.72 -3.62
C VAL A 72 3.66 20.70 -4.60
N LYS A 73 3.50 21.97 -4.23
CA LYS A 73 2.94 23.01 -5.11
C LYS A 73 3.84 23.26 -6.32
N ALA A 74 5.16 23.21 -6.15
CA ALA A 74 6.10 23.38 -7.25
C ALA A 74 6.06 22.21 -8.25
N VAL A 75 6.09 20.98 -7.75
CA VAL A 75 6.27 19.73 -8.52
C VAL A 75 4.94 19.11 -8.98
N ARG A 76 3.80 19.55 -8.42
CA ARG A 76 2.44 19.06 -8.69
C ARG A 76 2.26 17.57 -8.34
N VAL A 77 2.54 17.23 -7.08
CA VAL A 77 2.47 15.84 -6.56
C VAL A 77 1.78 15.84 -5.20
N SER A 78 1.06 14.78 -4.84
CA SER A 78 0.45 14.68 -3.50
C SER A 78 1.52 14.60 -2.39
N PRO A 79 1.31 15.26 -1.22
CA PRO A 79 2.24 15.18 -0.09
C PRO A 79 2.47 13.74 0.39
N HIS A 80 1.42 12.92 0.37
CA HIS A 80 1.50 11.51 0.75
C HIS A 80 2.47 10.73 -0.15
N THR A 81 2.42 11.00 -1.46
CA THR A 81 3.29 10.34 -2.44
C THR A 81 4.76 10.64 -2.22
N ILE A 82 5.11 11.89 -1.87
CA ILE A 82 6.49 12.26 -1.51
C ILE A 82 6.92 11.52 -0.23
N ASN A 83 6.06 11.47 0.78
CA ASN A 83 6.35 10.76 2.03
C ASN A 83 6.60 9.27 1.82
N ILE A 84 5.87 8.62 0.91
CA ILE A 84 6.15 7.21 0.56
C ILE A 84 7.55 7.08 -0.05
N ARG A 85 7.92 7.94 -1.01
CA ARG A 85 9.25 7.89 -1.64
C ARG A 85 10.38 8.15 -0.63
N LEU A 86 10.18 9.08 0.30
CA LEU A 86 11.13 9.35 1.38
C LEU A 86 11.31 8.14 2.31
N LYS A 87 10.22 7.41 2.63
CA LYS A 87 10.31 6.15 3.39
C LYS A 87 11.06 5.07 2.61
N GLU A 88 10.75 4.91 1.32
CA GLU A 88 11.47 3.95 0.46
C GLU A 88 12.99 4.24 0.41
N MET A 89 13.38 5.52 0.37
CA MET A 89 14.80 5.92 0.47
C MET A 89 15.41 5.57 1.83
N CYS A 90 14.67 5.77 2.91
CA CYS A 90 15.11 5.44 4.27
C CYS A 90 15.40 3.95 4.44
N ASP A 91 14.64 3.10 3.74
CA ASP A 91 14.80 1.64 3.76
C ASP A 91 15.98 1.14 2.88
N THR A 92 16.72 2.04 2.21
CA THR A 92 17.91 1.67 1.40
C THR A 92 19.19 1.77 2.21
N GLN A 93 20.22 1.02 1.81
CA GLN A 93 21.55 1.12 2.43
C GLN A 93 22.19 2.51 2.30
N SER A 94 21.82 3.27 1.26
CA SER A 94 22.27 4.64 1.05
C SER A 94 21.89 5.58 2.21
N ALA A 95 20.85 5.25 2.99
CA ALA A 95 20.41 6.05 4.13
C ALA A 95 21.40 6.02 5.32
N ASN A 96 22.25 4.99 5.40
CA ASN A 96 23.22 4.84 6.50
C ASN A 96 24.54 5.59 6.25
N LEU A 97 24.74 6.15 5.05
CA LEU A 97 25.97 6.85 4.69
C LEU A 97 25.95 8.30 5.20
N THR A 98 27.14 8.83 5.51
CA THR A 98 27.29 10.27 5.73
C THR A 98 27.11 11.03 4.43
N VAL A 99 26.78 12.33 4.52
CA VAL A 99 26.62 13.19 3.34
C VAL A 99 27.89 13.19 2.48
N SER A 100 29.07 13.24 3.11
CA SER A 100 30.36 13.23 2.41
C SER A 100 30.65 11.88 1.74
N ASP A 101 30.39 10.78 2.44
CA ASP A 101 30.59 9.43 1.88
C ASP A 101 29.65 9.16 0.72
N PHE A 102 28.41 9.65 0.83
CA PHE A 102 27.42 9.53 -0.23
C PHE A 102 27.91 10.17 -1.54
N PHE A 103 28.71 11.24 -1.50
CA PHE A 103 29.27 11.87 -2.70
C PHE A 103 30.44 11.12 -3.32
N ASN A 104 31.28 10.49 -2.50
CA ASN A 104 32.53 9.89 -2.94
C ASN A 104 32.40 8.41 -3.28
N VAL A 105 31.48 7.70 -2.61
CA VAL A 105 31.33 6.25 -2.71
C VAL A 105 30.04 5.90 -3.42
N TRP A 106 30.10 4.90 -4.30
CA TRP A 106 28.93 4.24 -4.86
C TRP A 106 28.83 2.84 -4.26
N LEU A 107 27.69 2.52 -3.63
CA LEU A 107 27.44 1.16 -3.12
C LEU A 107 27.18 0.22 -4.30
N GLU A 108 27.79 -0.96 -4.29
CA GLU A 108 27.59 -2.00 -5.32
C GLU A 108 26.24 -2.71 -5.19
N LYS A 109 25.75 -2.86 -3.96
CA LYS A 109 24.49 -3.55 -3.70
C LYS A 109 23.31 -2.71 -4.21
N GLU A 110 22.54 -3.31 -5.11
CA GLU A 110 21.23 -2.81 -5.56
C GLU A 110 20.14 -3.26 -4.58
N GLU A 111 19.07 -2.47 -4.51
CA GLU A 111 17.91 -2.75 -3.69
C GLU A 111 16.74 -3.24 -4.57
N ASP A 112 15.92 -4.12 -4.02
CA ASP A 112 14.76 -4.63 -4.74
C ASP A 112 13.66 -3.56 -4.87
N PRO A 113 12.86 -3.59 -5.95
CA PRO A 113 11.77 -2.65 -6.14
C PRO A 113 10.75 -2.76 -4.99
N PRO A 114 10.21 -1.66 -4.46
CA PRO A 114 9.32 -1.66 -3.30
C PRO A 114 8.16 -2.69 -3.30
N ILE A 115 7.66 -3.10 -4.47
CA ILE A 115 6.64 -4.14 -4.58
C ILE A 115 7.07 -5.50 -3.99
N THR A 116 8.34 -5.88 -4.10
CA THR A 116 8.86 -7.12 -3.51
C THR A 116 8.90 -6.99 -1.99
N LYS A 117 9.31 -5.82 -1.48
CA LYS A 117 9.38 -5.52 -0.05
C LYS A 117 7.99 -5.50 0.60
N HIS A 118 6.96 -5.03 -0.11
CA HIS A 118 5.59 -5.01 0.40
C HIS A 118 4.96 -6.41 0.55
N LYS A 119 5.39 -7.41 -0.25
CA LYS A 119 4.93 -8.81 -0.10
C LYS A 119 5.61 -9.55 1.07
N LEU A 120 6.71 -9.03 1.60
CA LEU A 120 7.49 -9.65 2.69
C LEU A 120 7.16 -9.10 4.09
N LYS A 121 6.32 -8.06 4.19
CA LYS A 121 5.65 -7.78 5.47
C LYS A 121 4.59 -8.85 5.66
N MET A 122 5.02 -10.02 6.15
CA MET A 122 4.13 -11.00 6.72
C MET A 122 3.22 -10.25 7.70
N VAL A 123 1.93 -10.37 7.44
CA VAL A 123 0.87 -9.89 8.31
C VAL A 123 1.18 -10.41 9.71
N ASP A 124 1.35 -9.52 10.69
CA ASP A 124 1.42 -9.93 12.09
C ASP A 124 0.26 -10.91 12.35
N ASP A 125 0.54 -12.08 12.95
CA ASP A 125 -0.43 -13.17 13.15
C ASP A 125 -1.79 -12.71 13.75
N LYS A 126 -1.81 -11.53 14.40
CA LYS A 126 -2.99 -10.86 14.96
C LYS A 126 -3.95 -10.24 13.93
N THR A 127 -3.52 -9.91 12.72
CA THR A 127 -4.37 -9.32 11.67
C THR A 127 -4.99 -10.41 10.77
N ILE A 128 -4.41 -11.61 10.74
CA ILE A 128 -5.01 -12.79 10.11
C ILE A 128 -6.28 -13.23 10.89
N GLU A 129 -6.39 -12.89 12.19
CA GLU A 129 -7.58 -13.16 13.01
C GLU A 129 -8.85 -12.42 12.56
N SER A 130 -8.74 -11.30 11.83
CA SER A 130 -9.89 -10.48 11.42
C SER A 130 -10.51 -10.84 10.06
N GLY A 131 -10.06 -11.92 9.41
CA GLY A 131 -10.85 -12.62 8.38
C GLY A 131 -11.19 -11.78 7.14
N MET A 132 -10.24 -11.03 6.59
CA MET A 132 -10.44 -10.36 5.32
C MET A 132 -9.20 -10.56 4.45
N LEU A 133 -9.41 -11.12 3.25
CA LEU A 133 -8.44 -11.38 2.18
C LEU A 133 -7.77 -12.76 2.17
N THR A 134 -8.58 -13.80 1.91
CA THR A 134 -8.33 -14.72 0.78
C THR A 134 -9.70 -15.05 0.16
N PRO A 135 -9.83 -15.19 -1.18
CA PRO A 135 -11.01 -15.79 -1.78
C PRO A 135 -11.21 -17.15 -1.11
N THR A 136 -12.31 -17.28 -0.39
CA THR A 136 -12.65 -18.49 0.33
C THR A 136 -12.76 -19.64 -0.66
N SER A 137 -12.06 -20.72 -0.37
CA SER A 137 -12.31 -22.08 -0.89
C SER A 137 -13.65 -22.66 -0.39
N ASP A 138 -14.63 -21.79 -0.13
CA ASP A 138 -16.00 -22.15 0.22
C ASP A 138 -16.90 -21.81 -0.98
N ILE A 139 -16.51 -22.26 -2.17
CA ILE A 139 -17.46 -22.49 -3.25
C ILE A 139 -17.78 -23.97 -3.12
N SER A 140 -18.93 -24.29 -2.53
CA SER A 140 -19.42 -25.66 -2.57
C SER A 140 -19.61 -26.06 -4.03
N GLU A 141 -19.51 -27.35 -4.38
CA GLU A 141 -19.85 -27.82 -5.74
C GLU A 141 -21.31 -27.48 -6.16
N LYS A 142 -22.12 -26.90 -5.25
CA LYS A 142 -23.45 -26.37 -5.52
C LYS A 142 -23.48 -24.86 -5.82
N ASP A 143 -22.37 -24.16 -5.62
CA ASP A 143 -22.19 -22.74 -5.93
C ASP A 143 -21.51 -22.51 -7.30
N THR A 144 -21.33 -23.56 -8.11
CA THR A 144 -21.18 -23.37 -9.55
C THR A 144 -22.44 -22.69 -10.05
N LEU A 145 -22.35 -21.37 -10.26
CA LEU A 145 -23.38 -20.56 -10.86
C LEU A 145 -23.85 -21.29 -12.12
N ALA A 146 -25.09 -21.79 -12.09
CA ALA A 146 -25.71 -22.34 -13.29
C ALA A 146 -25.66 -21.24 -14.33
N ILE A 147 -24.93 -21.48 -15.42
CA ILE A 147 -24.85 -20.55 -16.54
C ILE A 147 -26.28 -20.49 -17.09
N ASP A 148 -26.96 -19.38 -16.84
CA ASP A 148 -28.26 -19.12 -17.43
C ASP A 148 -28.02 -18.87 -18.93
N GLU A 149 -28.31 -19.86 -19.76
CA GLU A 149 -28.24 -19.77 -21.23
C GLU A 149 -29.04 -18.56 -21.78
N ASN A 150 -30.04 -18.08 -21.02
CA ASN A 150 -30.79 -16.88 -21.35
C ASN A 150 -30.06 -15.56 -21.03
N PHE A 151 -28.98 -15.59 -20.24
CA PHE A 151 -28.16 -14.41 -19.96
C PHE A 151 -27.21 -14.12 -21.14
N LEU A 152 -26.67 -15.18 -21.78
CA LEU A 152 -25.79 -15.04 -22.94
C LEU A 152 -26.52 -14.53 -24.20
N THR A 153 -27.81 -14.84 -24.32
CA THR A 153 -28.64 -14.47 -25.48
C THR A 153 -29.29 -13.08 -25.38
N LYS A 154 -29.16 -12.38 -24.23
CA LYS A 154 -29.78 -11.07 -23.99
C LYS A 154 -28.87 -9.87 -24.20
N PHE A 155 -27.59 -10.09 -24.52
CA PHE A 155 -26.65 -9.02 -24.83
C PHE A 155 -26.59 -8.82 -26.35
N ASP A 156 -27.58 -8.11 -26.90
CA ASP A 156 -27.53 -7.57 -28.26
C ASP A 156 -26.81 -6.22 -28.20
N ASP A 157 -25.48 -6.26 -28.15
CA ASP A 157 -24.67 -5.07 -28.39
C ASP A 157 -24.45 -4.94 -29.90
N SER A 158 -25.26 -4.09 -30.52
CA SER A 158 -25.13 -3.68 -31.93
C SER A 158 -23.95 -2.71 -32.14
N GLY A 159 -22.82 -3.02 -31.50
CA GLY A 159 -21.54 -2.34 -31.61
C GLY A 159 -20.57 -3.20 -32.41
N THR A 160 -19.87 -2.58 -33.37
CA THR A 160 -18.82 -3.22 -34.16
C THR A 160 -17.60 -3.46 -33.27
N GLU A 161 -17.61 -4.53 -32.49
CA GLU A 161 -16.46 -5.01 -31.72
C GLU A 161 -15.79 -6.16 -32.48
N GLU A 162 -14.49 -6.05 -32.71
CA GLU A 162 -13.66 -7.17 -33.17
C GLU A 162 -13.78 -8.28 -32.12
N SER A 163 -14.52 -9.34 -32.46
CA SER A 163 -14.63 -10.53 -31.62
C SER A 163 -13.23 -11.05 -31.35
N ILE A 164 -12.82 -11.05 -30.08
CA ILE A 164 -11.56 -11.68 -29.67
C ILE A 164 -11.58 -13.11 -30.20
N ASP A 165 -10.58 -13.45 -31.02
CA ASP A 165 -10.50 -14.75 -31.65
C ASP A 165 -10.38 -15.83 -30.56
N SER A 166 -11.21 -16.87 -30.63
CA SER A 166 -11.28 -17.92 -29.62
C SER A 166 -9.91 -18.58 -29.39
N ASP A 167 -9.10 -18.62 -30.45
CA ASP A 167 -7.77 -19.21 -30.48
C ASP A 167 -6.74 -18.37 -29.68
N GLU A 168 -6.91 -17.04 -29.60
CA GLU A 168 -6.07 -16.17 -28.76
C GLU A 168 -6.35 -16.41 -27.28
N LEU A 169 -7.62 -16.66 -26.91
CA LEU A 169 -8.02 -16.92 -25.53
C LEU A 169 -7.51 -18.30 -25.04
N GLU A 170 -7.46 -19.28 -25.94
CA GLU A 170 -6.98 -20.63 -25.64
C GLU A 170 -5.49 -20.65 -25.25
N CYS A 171 -4.70 -19.70 -25.77
CA CYS A 171 -3.30 -19.50 -25.37
C CYS A 171 -3.13 -19.00 -23.92
N PHE A 172 -4.19 -18.51 -23.27
CA PHE A 172 -4.16 -18.04 -21.88
C PHE A 172 -4.73 -19.07 -20.89
N ILE A 173 -5.38 -20.14 -21.38
CA ILE A 173 -5.89 -21.23 -20.55
C ILE A 173 -4.78 -22.27 -20.40
N LEU A 174 -4.47 -22.63 -19.16
CA LEU A 174 -3.47 -23.66 -18.90
C LEU A 174 -3.94 -25.01 -19.42
N THR A 175 -3.06 -25.69 -20.15
CA THR A 175 -3.31 -27.10 -20.49
C THR A 175 -3.40 -27.92 -19.20
N LYS A 176 -4.13 -29.04 -19.27
CA LYS A 176 -4.35 -29.93 -18.12
C LYS A 176 -3.04 -30.41 -17.48
N GLU A 177 -2.01 -30.60 -18.30
CA GLU A 177 -0.68 -31.03 -17.87
C GLU A 177 0.08 -29.91 -17.15
N GLU A 178 0.05 -28.69 -17.68
CA GLU A 178 0.69 -27.52 -17.05
C GLU A 178 0.01 -27.14 -15.73
N ALA A 179 -1.32 -27.29 -15.66
CA ALA A 179 -2.08 -27.12 -14.44
C ALA A 179 -1.63 -28.13 -13.36
N MET A 180 -1.50 -29.41 -13.71
CA MET A 180 -0.98 -30.44 -12.79
C MET A 180 0.45 -30.16 -12.32
N GLN A 181 1.31 -29.70 -13.23
CA GLN A 181 2.70 -29.36 -12.89
C GLN A 181 2.74 -28.19 -11.89
N LYS A 182 1.93 -27.17 -12.13
CA LYS A 182 1.78 -26.02 -11.22
C LYS A 182 1.16 -26.42 -9.89
N GLU A 183 0.17 -27.31 -9.90
CA GLU A 183 -0.45 -27.86 -8.69
C GLU A 183 0.57 -28.65 -7.85
N LYS A 184 1.43 -29.45 -8.49
CA LYS A 184 2.50 -30.18 -7.80
C LYS A 184 3.51 -29.26 -7.14
N VAL A 185 3.92 -28.19 -7.84
CA VAL A 185 4.82 -27.16 -7.30
C VAL A 185 4.15 -26.42 -6.15
N TRP A 186 2.87 -26.06 -6.31
CA TRP A 186 2.08 -25.40 -5.28
C TRP A 186 1.95 -26.27 -4.03
N ASN A 187 1.52 -27.51 -4.19
CA ASN A 187 1.40 -28.47 -3.09
C ASN A 187 2.75 -28.66 -2.41
N SER A 188 3.85 -28.85 -3.14
CA SER A 188 5.18 -28.97 -2.53
C SER A 188 5.61 -27.73 -1.72
N MET A 189 5.24 -26.53 -2.15
CA MET A 189 5.60 -25.29 -1.46
C MET A 189 4.70 -25.00 -0.26
N TYR A 190 3.42 -25.40 -0.30
CA TYR A 190 2.40 -24.99 0.66
C TYR A 190 1.80 -26.14 1.48
N ASP A 191 2.23 -27.40 1.30
CA ASP A 191 1.71 -28.58 2.01
C ASP A 191 1.81 -28.43 3.54
N ASN A 192 2.94 -27.94 4.05
CA ASN A 192 3.11 -27.71 5.49
C ASN A 192 2.17 -26.62 6.03
N PHE A 193 1.94 -25.56 5.25
CA PHE A 193 1.03 -24.48 5.62
C PHE A 193 -0.44 -24.95 5.67
N LEU A 194 -0.85 -25.78 4.71
CA LEU A 194 -2.18 -26.39 4.66
C LEU A 194 -2.43 -27.31 5.86
N LYS A 195 -1.45 -28.15 6.21
CA LYS A 195 -1.50 -29.03 7.39
C LYS A 195 -1.59 -28.23 8.69
N GLU A 196 -0.76 -27.20 8.84
CA GLU A 196 -0.77 -26.34 10.03
C GLU A 196 -2.10 -25.56 10.17
N ARG A 197 -2.66 -25.09 9.05
CA ARG A 197 -3.97 -24.43 9.00
C ARG A 197 -5.10 -25.37 9.41
N ALA A 198 -5.09 -26.63 8.96
CA ALA A 198 -6.10 -27.63 9.34
C ALA A 198 -6.06 -27.96 10.84
N VAL A 199 -4.85 -28.07 11.42
CA VAL A 199 -4.65 -28.28 12.87
C VAL A 199 -5.14 -27.07 13.68
N ARG A 200 -4.86 -25.84 13.23
CA ARG A 200 -5.36 -24.62 13.88
C ARG A 200 -6.89 -24.49 13.80
N ALA A 201 -7.51 -24.97 12.73
CA ALA A 201 -8.96 -24.98 12.59
C ALA A 201 -9.64 -25.99 13.53
N SER A 202 -9.07 -27.20 13.68
CA SER A 202 -9.64 -28.23 14.56
C SER A 202 -9.45 -27.94 16.05
N THR A 203 -8.36 -27.26 16.42
CA THR A 203 -8.10 -26.84 17.80
C THR A 203 -8.90 -25.60 18.23
N ARG A 204 -9.36 -24.77 17.29
CA ARG A 204 -10.27 -23.64 17.57
C ARG A 204 -11.73 -24.09 17.64
N ARG A 205 -12.12 -24.78 18.71
CA ARG A 205 -13.53 -24.75 19.16
C ARG A 205 -13.80 -23.35 19.73
N ARG A 206 -14.39 -22.47 18.93
CA ARG A 206 -14.82 -21.14 19.39
C ARG A 206 -16.05 -21.31 20.29
N GLU A 207 -15.91 -21.05 21.58
CA GLU A 207 -17.08 -20.90 22.45
C GLU A 207 -17.90 -19.66 22.02
N PRO A 208 -19.24 -19.78 21.91
CA PRO A 208 -20.07 -18.64 21.52
C PRO A 208 -20.01 -17.54 22.59
N LYS A 209 -19.57 -16.34 22.20
CA LYS A 209 -19.54 -15.17 23.09
C LYS A 209 -20.97 -14.77 23.47
N LYS A 210 -21.34 -14.93 24.75
CA LYS A 210 -22.62 -14.43 25.29
C LYS A 210 -22.64 -12.91 25.22
N ARG A 211 -23.58 -12.33 24.47
CA ARG A 211 -23.81 -10.88 24.45
C ARG A 211 -24.39 -10.45 25.81
N LYS A 212 -23.87 -9.37 26.41
CA LYS A 212 -24.48 -8.78 27.61
C LYS A 212 -25.85 -8.19 27.26
N PRO A 213 -26.86 -8.27 28.16
CA PRO A 213 -28.14 -7.62 27.97
C PRO A 213 -27.96 -6.12 27.73
N ARG A 214 -28.79 -5.54 26.85
CA ARG A 214 -28.77 -4.10 26.57
C ARG A 214 -29.68 -3.42 27.58
N GLU A 215 -29.14 -2.55 28.42
CA GLU A 215 -29.95 -1.75 29.34
C GLU A 215 -30.74 -0.71 28.56
N THR A 216 -32.01 -0.55 28.92
CA THR A 216 -32.91 0.48 28.40
C THR A 216 -33.06 1.58 29.43
N TYR A 217 -32.95 2.83 29.00
CA TYR A 217 -33.13 4.00 29.86
C TYR A 217 -34.32 4.82 29.33
N ASP A 218 -35.15 5.33 30.24
CA ASP A 218 -36.39 6.02 29.88
C ASP A 218 -36.16 7.48 29.47
N THR A 219 -35.08 8.11 29.95
CA THR A 219 -34.69 9.47 29.59
C THR A 219 -33.26 9.54 29.05
N VAL A 220 -33.04 10.50 28.14
CA VAL A 220 -31.73 10.76 27.51
C VAL A 220 -30.69 11.16 28.57
N GLU A 221 -31.09 11.92 29.58
CA GLU A 221 -30.24 12.31 30.70
C GLU A 221 -29.77 11.08 31.51
N GLU A 222 -30.71 10.19 31.86
CA GLU A 222 -30.42 8.98 32.61
C GLU A 222 -29.52 8.02 31.81
N ALA A 223 -29.74 7.91 30.50
CA ALA A 223 -28.87 7.15 29.60
C ALA A 223 -27.44 7.69 29.58
N LEU A 224 -27.29 9.02 29.51
CA LEU A 224 -25.97 9.68 29.54
C LEU A 224 -25.28 9.52 30.90
N ARG A 225 -26.01 9.70 32.01
CA ARG A 225 -25.48 9.49 33.36
C ARG A 225 -25.08 8.02 33.59
N GLY A 226 -25.83 7.06 33.06
CA GLY A 226 -25.50 5.63 33.08
C GLY A 226 -24.20 5.33 32.32
N VAL A 227 -24.08 5.82 31.09
CA VAL A 227 -22.86 5.64 30.27
C VAL A 227 -21.63 6.26 30.93
N ILE A 228 -21.74 7.45 31.53
CA ILE A 228 -20.63 8.12 32.24
C ILE A 228 -20.21 7.34 33.50
N LYS A 229 -21.16 6.75 34.23
CA LYS A 229 -20.88 5.93 35.44
C LYS A 229 -20.24 4.59 35.11
N GLU A 230 -20.73 3.89 34.08
CA GLU A 230 -20.24 2.56 33.74
C GLU A 230 -18.96 2.57 32.91
N LYS A 231 -18.79 3.58 32.05
CA LYS A 231 -17.67 3.64 31.10
C LYS A 231 -17.15 5.05 30.92
N LYS A 232 -15.97 5.31 31.51
CA LYS A 232 -15.10 6.39 31.04
C LYS A 232 -14.50 6.00 29.69
N MET A 233 -15.29 6.17 28.63
CA MET A 233 -14.98 5.68 27.28
C MET A 233 -13.67 6.25 26.73
N THR A 234 -13.30 7.49 27.07
CA THR A 234 -12.08 8.14 26.56
C THR A 234 -11.56 9.25 27.48
N ASN A 235 -10.25 9.33 27.70
CA ASN A 235 -9.63 10.42 28.49
C ASN A 235 -9.65 11.81 27.82
N LYS A 236 -10.27 11.94 26.64
CA LYS A 236 -10.32 13.19 25.85
C LYS A 236 -11.54 14.06 26.12
N ILE A 237 -12.44 13.62 27.00
CA ILE A 237 -13.69 14.31 27.29
C ILE A 237 -13.62 14.90 28.70
N ASN A 238 -14.00 16.17 28.86
CA ASN A 238 -14.15 16.79 30.17
C ASN A 238 -15.48 16.35 30.81
N TYR A 239 -15.40 15.30 31.62
CA TYR A 239 -16.56 14.67 32.25
C TYR A 239 -17.23 15.53 33.34
N GLU A 240 -16.52 16.48 33.93
CA GLU A 240 -17.10 17.41 34.91
C GLU A 240 -18.04 18.40 34.23
N ALA A 241 -17.66 18.93 33.07
CA ALA A 241 -18.50 19.80 32.25
C ALA A 241 -19.76 19.08 31.75
N LEU A 242 -19.64 17.80 31.38
CA LEU A 242 -20.79 16.96 31.01
C LEU A 242 -21.74 16.67 32.17
N LYS A 243 -21.22 16.60 33.40
CA LYS A 243 -22.05 16.39 34.60
C LYS A 243 -22.86 17.64 34.92
N GLY A 244 -22.26 18.83 34.79
CA GLY A 244 -22.94 20.12 35.00
C GLY A 244 -23.88 20.56 33.87
N LEU A 245 -24.02 19.77 32.80
CA LEU A 245 -24.94 20.06 31.69
C LEU A 245 -26.41 19.72 32.03
N PHE A 246 -26.61 18.96 33.11
CA PHE A 246 -27.90 18.42 33.54
C PHE A 246 -28.21 18.73 35.02
N ASP A 247 -27.39 19.56 35.66
CA ASP A 247 -27.68 20.15 36.98
C ASP A 247 -28.28 21.55 36.77
#